data_AF-A0A809SA21-F1
#
_entry.id   AF-A0A809SA21-F1
#
_cell.length_a   1.000
_cell.length_b   1.000
_cell.length_c   1.000
_cell.angle_alpha   90.00
_cell.angle_beta   90.00
_cell.angle_gamma   90.00
#
_symmetry.space_group_name_H-M   'P 1'
#
loop_
_entity.id
_entity.type
_entity.pdbx_description
1 polymer ?
#
loop_
_entity_poly.entity_id
_entity_poly.type
_entity_poly.pdbx_seq_one_letter_code
_entity_poly.pdbx_strand_id
1 'polypeptide(L)' 'MTAMAHGKVMKVTAPNFHDEALWRKRGSKWTCISAGPVLHWMIGKPYHEVSRYIERKGWRVIWG' A
#
# COMPACT_ATOMS: atom_id res chain seq x y z
N MET A 1 14.23 5.89 -23.37
CA MET A 1 13.00 6.42 -22.75
C MET A 1 12.68 5.55 -21.55
N THR A 2 13.10 5.96 -20.35
CA THR A 2 12.91 5.20 -19.11
C THR A 2 11.46 5.34 -18.69
N ALA A 3 10.68 4.27 -18.85
CA ALA A 3 9.31 4.20 -18.34
C ALA A 3 9.33 4.62 -16.87
N MET A 4 8.69 5.74 -16.54
CA MET A 4 8.48 6.15 -15.17
C MET A 4 7.85 4.96 -14.46
N ALA A 5 8.54 4.36 -13.49
CA ALA A 5 7.91 3.35 -12.66
C ALA A 5 6.84 4.09 -11.85
N HIS A 6 5.59 4.06 -12.32
CA HIS A 6 4.45 4.71 -11.66
C HIS A 6 4.22 4.03 -10.30
N GLY A 7 4.95 4.50 -9.29
CA GLY A 7 4.74 4.16 -7.90
C GLY A 7 3.64 5.05 -7.33
N LYS A 8 2.79 4.50 -6.45
CA LYS A 8 1.81 5.25 -5.67
C LYS A 8 2.06 5.05 -4.20
N VAL A 9 1.94 6.12 -3.41
CA VAL A 9 2.03 6.04 -1.96
C VAL A 9 0.63 5.86 -1.39
N MET A 10 0.47 4.84 -0.57
CA MET A 10 -0.71 4.59 0.23
C MET A 10 -0.41 5.03 1.66
N LYS A 11 -1.17 5.99 2.17
CA LYS A 11 -1.10 6.41 3.58
C LYS A 11 -2.24 5.76 4.33
N VAL A 12 -1.94 5.08 5.42
CA VAL A 12 -2.91 4.41 6.28
C VAL A 12 -2.95 5.10 7.63
N THR A 13 -4.13 5.55 8.02
CA THR A 13 -4.38 6.13 9.35
C THR A 13 -5.32 5.21 10.12
N ALA A 14 -4.84 4.71 11.24
CA ALA A 14 -5.59 3.97 12.24
C ALA A 14 -5.59 4.76 13.57
N PRO A 15 -6.41 4.40 14.56
CA PRO A 15 -6.48 5.14 15.83
C PRO A 15 -5.13 5.31 16.55
N ASN A 16 -4.24 4.31 16.43
CA ASN A 16 -2.98 4.25 17.18
C ASN A 16 -1.73 4.40 16.31
N PHE A 17 -1.86 4.54 14.99
CA PHE A 17 -0.72 4.68 14.11
C PHE A 17 -1.07 5.40 12.80
N HIS A 18 -0.07 6.04 12.24
CA HIS A 18 -0.05 6.52 10.87
C HIS A 18 1.18 5.95 10.19
N ASP A 19 0.99 5.27 9.06
CA ASP A 19 2.08 4.62 8.36
C ASP A 19 1.84 4.64 6.85
N GLU A 20 2.90 4.51 6.07
CA GLU A 20 2.89 4.64 4.61
C GLU A 20 3.41 3.38 3.93
N ALA A 21 2.88 3.11 2.74
CA ALA A 21 3.31 1.99 1.89
C ALA A 21 3.45 2.45 0.45
N LEU A 22 4.56 2.08 -0.19
CA LEU A 22 4.84 2.33 -1.59
C LEU A 22 4.39 1.13 -2.42
N TRP A 23 3.53 1.42 -3.38
CA TRP A 23 2.98 0.46 -4.32
C TRP A 23 3.56 0.68 -5.69
N ARG A 24 3.93 -0.40 -6.38
CA ARG A 24 4.37 -0.35 -7.77
C ARG A 24 3.40 -1.12 -8.65
N LYS A 25 3.03 -0.51 -9.77
CA LYS A 25 2.28 -1.19 -10.82
C LYS A 25 3.21 -2.07 -11.66
N ARG A 26 2.88 -3.35 -11.77
CA ARG A 26 3.51 -4.30 -12.69
C ARG A 26 2.42 -4.90 -13.57
N GLY A 27 2.34 -4.45 -14.83
CA GLY A 27 1.24 -4.78 -15.73
C GLY A 27 -0.09 -4.23 -15.19
N SER A 28 -1.07 -5.11 -14.98
CA SER A 28 -2.37 -4.76 -14.38
C SER A 28 -2.41 -4.84 -12.86
N LYS A 29 -1.34 -5.32 -12.21
CA LYS A 29 -1.32 -5.62 -10.77
C LYS A 29 -0.54 -4.56 -9.99
N TRP A 30 -1.07 -4.20 -8.83
CA TRP A 30 -0.37 -3.39 -7.83
C TRP A 30 0.21 -4.29 -6.75
N THR A 31 1.50 -4.13 -6.48
CA THR A 31 2.23 -4.87 -5.44
C THR A 31 2.95 -3.88 -4.55
N CYS A 32 2.86 -4.09 -3.23
CA CYS A 32 3.58 -3.29 -2.26
C CYS A 32 5.07 -3.64 -2.34
N ILE A 33 5.92 -2.62 -2.48
CA ILE A 33 7.38 -2.77 -2.62
C ILE A 33 8.15 -2.26 -1.41
N SER A 34 7.55 -1.36 -0.64
CA SER A 34 8.10 -0.85 0.62
C SER A 34 6.93 -0.43 1.50
N ALA A 35 7.08 -0.56 2.81
CA ALA A 35 6.10 -0.13 3.79
C ALA A 35 6.81 0.15 5.10
N GLY A 36 6.26 1.04 5.91
CA GLY A 36 6.79 1.26 7.25
C GLY A 36 6.54 0.08 8.19
N PRO A 37 7.06 0.16 9.43
CA PRO A 37 7.17 -1.00 10.33
C PRO A 37 5.83 -1.66 10.65
N VAL A 38 4.75 -0.89 10.77
CA VAL A 38 3.42 -1.41 11.11
C VAL A 38 2.77 -2.09 9.90
N LEU A 39 3.08 -1.60 8.70
CA LEU A 39 2.56 -2.10 7.42
C LEU A 39 3.49 -3.08 6.71
N HIS A 40 4.63 -3.46 7.32
CA HIS A 40 5.65 -4.32 6.70
C HIS A 40 5.07 -5.65 6.17
N TRP A 41 4.05 -6.19 6.85
CA TRP A 41 3.33 -7.39 6.40
C TRP A 41 2.70 -7.28 4.99
N MET A 42 2.55 -6.07 4.45
CA MET A 42 2.03 -5.81 3.10
C MET A 42 3.07 -6.06 2.01
N ILE A 43 4.38 -6.02 2.32
CA ILE A 43 5.43 -6.13 1.30
C ILE A 43 5.29 -7.45 0.52
N GLY A 44 5.29 -7.34 -0.81
CA GLY A 44 5.11 -8.47 -1.71
C GLY A 44 3.65 -8.91 -1.91
N LYS A 45 2.69 -8.40 -1.12
CA LYS A 45 1.27 -8.75 -1.26
C LYS A 45 0.60 -7.96 -2.37
N PRO A 46 -0.41 -8.55 -3.03
CA PRO A 46 -1.22 -7.86 -4.02
C PRO A 46 -2.23 -6.93 -3.33
N TYR A 47 -2.60 -5.85 -4.02
CA TYR A 47 -3.48 -4.82 -3.46
C TYR A 47 -4.86 -5.34 -3.00
N HIS A 48 -5.45 -6.30 -3.71
CA HIS A 48 -6.78 -6.83 -3.37
C HIS A 48 -6.82 -7.57 -2.02
N GLU A 49 -5.72 -8.24 -1.63
CA GLU A 49 -5.62 -8.88 -0.31
C GLU A 49 -5.50 -7.84 0.81
N VAL A 50 -4.68 -6.81 0.56
CA VAL A 50 -4.40 -5.76 1.53
C VAL A 50 -5.60 -4.85 1.76
N SER A 51 -6.26 -4.40 0.69
CA SER A 51 -7.47 -3.55 0.77
C SER A 51 -8.57 -4.22 1.59
N ARG A 52 -8.88 -5.50 1.33
CA ARG A 52 -9.87 -6.26 2.11
C ARG A 52 -9.49 -6.35 3.60
N TYR A 53 -8.20 -6.41 3.94
CA TYR A 53 -7.77 -6.41 5.35
C TYR A 53 -7.96 -5.02 5.99
N ILE A 54 -7.52 -3.96 5.33
CA ILE A 54 -7.67 -2.58 5.79
C ILE A 54 -9.16 -2.23 5.99
N GLU A 55 -10.02 -2.57 5.04
CA GLU A 55 -11.47 -2.37 5.13
C GLU A 55 -12.08 -3.09 6.34
N ARG A 56 -11.72 -4.37 6.55
CA ARG A 56 -12.17 -5.13 7.74
C ARG A 56 -11.70 -4.51 9.06
N LYS A 57 -10.57 -3.81 9.05
CA LYS A 57 -10.04 -3.11 10.23
C LYS A 57 -10.60 -1.69 10.39
N GLY A 58 -11.35 -1.19 9.41
CA GLY A 58 -11.88 0.17 9.41
C GLY A 58 -10.80 1.25 9.35
N TRP A 59 -9.61 0.93 8.81
CA TRP A 59 -8.53 1.91 8.70
C TRP A 59 -8.76 2.86 7.53
N ARG A 60 -8.47 4.15 7.73
CA ARG A 60 -8.62 5.15 6.69
C ARG A 60 -7.40 5.11 5.76
N VAL A 61 -7.65 5.14 4.45
CA VAL A 61 -6.59 5.14 3.43
C VAL A 61 -6.68 6.37 2.56
N ILE A 62 -5.53 6.98 2.29
CA ILE A 62 -5.38 8.10 1.34
C ILE A 62 -4.30 7.71 0.34
N TRP A 63 -4.52 8.01 -0.94
CA TRP A 63 -3.57 7.78 -2.02
C TRP A 63 -2.91 9.10 -2.44
N GLY A 64 -1.59 9.07 -2.54
CA GLY A 64 -0.77 10.12 -3.16
C GLY A 64 -0.39 9.81 -4.59
#